data_AF-A0A7Y1XPS4-F1
#
_entry.id   AF-A0A7Y1XPS4-F1
#
_cell.length_a   1.000
_cell.length_b   1.000
_cell.length_c   1.000
_cell.angle_alpha   90.00
_cell.angle_beta   90.00
_cell.angle_gamma   90.00
#
_symmetry.space_group_name_H-M   'P 1'
#
loop_
_entity.id
_entity.type
_entity.pdbx_description
1 polymer ?
#
loop_
_entity_poly.entity_id
_entity_poly.type
_entity_poly.pdbx_seq_one_letter_code
_entity_poly.pdbx_strand_id
1 'polypeptide(L)'
;MANGNGRIGLAERAAEAASKLRGSQVWSSIFRPGSPFREGYTDSPRNRSYVIMNNVLYHLHPVKVKRHGVRLSYTLCLGGMSFFLFILLTITGIFLMFYYRPTSPQAYIDIQALATDVPFGQLVRNMHRWGAHAMVLVVFLHMARVFYHGAYKPPREFNWVVGIILLLLTLLLSFTGYLLP
;
A
#
# COMPACT_ATOMS: atom_id res chain seq x y z
N MET A 1 -56.50 0.93 29.43
CA MET A 1 -55.27 1.50 30.05
C MET A 1 -54.07 0.74 29.48
N ALA A 2 -53.41 1.31 28.47
CA ALA A 2 -52.34 0.62 27.74
C ALA A 2 -51.00 0.75 28.49
N ASN A 3 -50.32 -0.39 28.63
CA ASN A 3 -49.07 -0.62 29.34
C ASN A 3 -47.92 0.24 28.81
N GLY A 4 -47.50 1.24 29.59
CA GLY A 4 -46.42 2.19 29.25
C GLY A 4 -44.98 1.66 29.44
N ASN A 5 -44.79 0.43 29.94
CA ASN A 5 -43.45 -0.07 30.30
C ASN A 5 -42.63 -0.65 29.12
N GLY A 6 -43.25 -0.99 27.98
CA GLY A 6 -42.55 -1.66 26.88
C GLY A 6 -41.56 -0.75 26.12
N ARG A 7 -41.83 0.56 26.05
CA ARG A 7 -40.99 1.52 25.30
C ARG A 7 -39.75 1.95 26.08
N ILE A 8 -39.86 2.01 27.41
CA ILE A 8 -38.76 2.41 28.31
C ILE A 8 -37.67 1.34 28.30
N GLY A 9 -38.06 0.05 28.34
CA GLY A 9 -37.12 -1.07 28.27
C GLY A 9 -36.40 -1.22 26.91
N LEU A 10 -37.02 -0.83 25.80
CA LEU A 10 -36.35 -0.84 24.49
C LEU A 10 -35.28 0.25 24.38
N ALA A 11 -35.58 1.46 24.87
CA ALA A 11 -34.62 2.56 24.91
C ALA A 11 -33.43 2.24 25.83
N GLU A 12 -33.70 1.63 26.98
CA GLU A 12 -32.67 1.23 27.94
C GLU A 12 -31.77 0.10 27.39
N ARG A 13 -32.36 -0.91 26.73
CA ARG A 13 -31.60 -1.98 26.06
C ARG A 13 -30.78 -1.46 24.87
N ALA A 14 -31.30 -0.47 24.13
CA ALA A 14 -30.55 0.19 23.06
C ALA A 14 -29.37 1.01 23.61
N ALA A 15 -29.56 1.70 24.74
CA ALA A 15 -28.50 2.42 25.42
C ALA A 15 -27.40 1.48 25.97
N GLU A 16 -27.78 0.33 26.53
CA GLU A 16 -26.86 -0.70 27.01
C GLU A 16 -26.09 -1.37 25.86
N ALA A 17 -26.76 -1.67 24.74
CA ALA A 17 -26.10 -2.18 23.54
C ALA A 17 -25.13 -1.15 22.97
N ALA A 18 -25.51 0.13 22.92
CA ALA A 18 -24.65 1.21 22.46
C ALA A 18 -23.43 1.42 23.37
N SER A 19 -23.57 1.31 24.70
CA SER A 19 -22.45 1.43 25.64
C SER A 19 -21.51 0.22 25.55
N LYS A 20 -22.04 -1.00 25.41
CA LYS A 20 -21.25 -2.22 25.13
C LYS A 20 -20.49 -2.14 23.82
N LEU A 21 -21.12 -1.61 22.76
CA LEU A 21 -20.46 -1.37 21.48
C LEU A 21 -19.36 -0.31 21.61
N ARG A 22 -19.63 0.81 22.30
CA ARG A 22 -18.64 1.88 22.54
C ARG A 22 -17.45 1.44 23.39
N GLY A 23 -17.65 0.49 24.30
CA GLY A 23 -16.60 -0.13 25.12
C GLY A 23 -15.85 -1.29 24.45
N SER A 24 -16.28 -1.71 23.25
CA SER A 24 -15.68 -2.86 22.57
C SER A 24 -14.26 -2.56 22.08
N GLN A 25 -13.41 -3.59 22.04
CA GLN A 25 -12.05 -3.50 21.48
C GLN A 25 -12.07 -2.92 20.07
N VAL A 26 -13.06 -3.31 19.24
CA VAL A 26 -13.25 -2.84 17.87
C VAL A 26 -13.60 -1.34 17.80
N TRP A 27 -14.48 -0.86 18.67
CA TRP A 27 -14.80 0.58 18.71
C TRP A 27 -13.62 1.41 19.21
N SER A 28 -12.88 0.89 20.20
CA SER A 28 -11.69 1.54 20.74
C SER A 28 -10.47 1.51 19.79
N SER A 29 -10.46 0.65 18.77
CA SER A 29 -9.42 0.64 17.73
C SER A 29 -9.70 1.61 16.58
N ILE A 30 -10.98 1.86 16.27
CA ILE A 30 -11.36 2.78 15.18
C ILE A 30 -11.25 4.25 15.64
N PHE A 31 -11.66 4.56 16.88
CA PHE A 31 -11.68 5.94 17.38
C PHE A 31 -10.51 6.26 18.31
N ARG A 32 -9.79 7.32 17.95
CA ARG A 32 -8.62 7.81 18.69
C ARG A 32 -9.02 8.21 20.12
N PRO A 33 -8.22 7.84 21.13
CA PRO A 33 -8.39 8.40 22.46
C PRO A 33 -8.25 9.92 22.45
N GLY A 34 -9.17 10.62 23.12
CA GLY A 34 -9.29 12.08 23.07
C GLY A 34 -10.17 12.63 21.93
N SER A 35 -10.78 11.77 21.11
CA SER A 35 -11.86 12.20 20.22
C SER A 35 -13.16 12.46 21.00
N PRO A 36 -14.08 13.31 20.49
CA PRO A 36 -15.39 13.54 21.11
C PRO A 36 -16.21 12.27 21.32
N PHE A 37 -15.86 11.18 20.62
CA PHE A 37 -16.53 9.89 20.64
C PHE A 37 -15.91 8.88 21.62
N ARG A 38 -14.87 9.26 22.38
CA ARG A 38 -14.18 8.43 23.38
C ARG A 38 -13.77 9.25 24.62
N GLU A 39 -14.63 9.23 25.62
CA GLU A 39 -14.44 9.86 26.94
C GLU A 39 -13.55 9.03 27.87
N GLY A 40 -12.79 9.69 28.76
CA GLY A 40 -12.03 9.03 29.84
C GLY A 40 -10.56 8.69 29.56
N TYR A 41 -9.94 9.27 28.53
CA TYR A 41 -8.51 9.06 28.25
C TYR A 41 -7.61 10.01 29.03
N THR A 42 -6.65 9.46 29.80
CA THR A 42 -5.58 10.23 30.46
C THR A 42 -4.32 10.22 29.59
N ASP A 43 -3.82 11.42 29.29
CA ASP A 43 -2.78 11.62 28.28
C ASP A 43 -1.36 11.44 28.86
N SER A 44 -1.03 10.20 29.26
CA SER A 44 0.31 9.84 29.75
C SER A 44 1.24 9.36 28.62
N PRO A 45 2.58 9.52 28.74
CA PRO A 45 3.53 9.00 27.76
C PRO A 45 3.35 7.51 27.45
N ARG A 46 3.02 6.72 28.48
CA ARG A 46 2.78 5.27 28.39
C ARG A 46 1.49 4.94 27.63
N ASN A 47 0.41 5.70 27.87
CA ASN A 47 -0.88 5.45 27.21
C ASN A 47 -0.82 5.77 25.71
N ARG A 48 -0.04 6.80 25.32
CA ARG A 48 0.21 7.16 23.92
C ARG A 48 0.95 6.08 23.15
N SER A 49 1.93 5.40 23.76
CA SER A 49 2.62 4.28 23.10
C SER A 49 1.71 3.06 22.94
N TYR A 50 0.90 2.71 23.95
CA TYR A 50 -0.05 1.59 23.86
C TYR A 50 -1.07 1.76 22.72
N VAL A 51 -1.56 2.98 22.51
CA VAL A 51 -2.54 3.27 21.44
C VAL A 51 -1.93 3.12 20.05
N ILE A 52 -0.62 3.35 19.91
CA ILE A 52 0.12 3.17 18.65
C ILE A 52 0.41 1.69 18.42
N MET A 53 0.77 0.93 19.47
CA MET A 53 1.07 -0.50 19.33
C MET A 53 -0.19 -1.36 19.09
N ASN A 54 -1.35 -0.95 19.58
CA ASN A 54 -2.60 -1.69 19.41
C ASN A 54 -3.40 -1.32 18.15
N ASN A 55 -2.95 -0.35 17.34
CA ASN A 55 -3.65 0.10 16.14
C ASN A 55 -2.79 -0.02 14.89
N VAL A 56 -3.19 -0.92 14.00
CA VAL A 56 -2.52 -1.17 12.71
C VAL A 56 -2.41 0.10 11.87
N LEU A 57 -3.43 0.98 11.89
CA LEU A 57 -3.42 2.24 11.15
C LEU A 57 -2.34 3.22 11.65
N TYR A 58 -2.10 3.29 12.97
CA TYR A 58 -1.10 4.19 13.54
C TYR A 58 0.33 3.68 13.38
N HIS A 59 0.50 2.38 13.12
CA HIS A 59 1.77 1.82 12.67
C HIS A 59 2.10 2.24 11.23
N LEU A 60 1.09 2.31 10.36
CA LEU A 60 1.27 2.56 8.93
C LEU A 60 1.54 4.05 8.62
N HIS A 61 1.04 4.97 9.46
CA HIS A 61 1.23 6.40 9.29
C HIS A 61 2.12 7.00 10.39
N PRO A 62 3.43 7.22 10.17
CA PRO A 62 4.32 7.77 11.19
C PRO A 62 3.91 9.19 11.57
N VAL A 63 3.71 9.42 12.88
CA VAL A 63 3.20 10.69 13.45
C VAL A 63 4.21 11.85 13.31
N LYS A 64 5.49 11.53 13.09
CA LYS A 64 6.56 12.53 12.95
C LYS A 64 7.48 12.18 11.79
N VAL A 65 7.47 13.00 10.75
CA VAL A 65 8.45 12.97 9.66
C VAL A 65 9.33 14.21 9.75
N LYS A 66 10.66 14.03 9.75
CA LYS A 66 11.58 15.17 9.77
C LYS A 66 11.45 15.94 8.45
N ARG A 67 11.17 17.25 8.50
CA ARG A 67 10.89 18.10 7.31
C ARG A 67 11.98 18.07 6.23
N HIS A 68 13.24 17.84 6.60
CA HIS A 68 14.34 17.73 5.61
C HIS A 68 14.27 16.46 4.76
N GLY A 69 13.67 15.37 5.26
CA GLY A 69 13.54 14.11 4.52
C GLY A 69 12.43 14.11 3.48
N VAL A 70 11.51 15.07 3.54
CA VAL A 70 10.34 15.21 2.64
C VAL A 70 10.64 16.14 1.46
N ARG A 71 11.79 16.82 1.45
CA ARG A 71 12.16 17.68 0.32
C ARG A 71 12.34 16.83 -0.93
N LEU A 72 11.42 17.00 -1.89
CA LEU A 72 11.37 16.27 -3.17
C LEU A 72 12.72 16.34 -3.90
N SER A 73 13.40 17.48 -3.83
CA SER A 73 14.71 17.71 -4.46
C SER A 73 15.83 16.83 -3.91
N TYR A 74 15.74 16.34 -2.67
CA TYR A 74 16.84 15.63 -1.99
C TYR A 74 16.71 14.11 -2.08
N THR A 75 15.49 13.60 -2.24
CA THR A 75 15.21 12.15 -2.27
C THR A 75 14.65 11.69 -3.61
N LEU A 76 14.34 12.64 -4.52
CA LEU A 76 13.62 12.46 -5.79
C LEU A 76 12.35 11.59 -5.67
N CYS A 77 11.87 11.38 -4.44
CA CYS A 77 10.86 10.38 -4.09
C CYS A 77 11.10 9.00 -4.75
N LEU A 78 12.36 8.57 -4.96
CA LEU A 78 12.65 7.38 -5.77
C LEU A 78 11.96 6.11 -5.25
N GLY A 79 11.89 5.94 -3.93
CA GLY A 79 11.18 4.80 -3.33
C GLY A 79 9.66 4.86 -3.51
N GLY A 80 9.07 6.07 -3.45
CA GLY A 80 7.65 6.26 -3.74
C GLY A 80 7.34 6.09 -5.22
N MET A 81 8.24 6.53 -6.09
CA MET A 81 8.14 6.38 -7.54
C MET A 81 8.24 4.91 -7.95
N SER A 82 9.15 4.11 -7.36
CA SER A 82 9.19 2.66 -7.61
C SER A 82 7.90 1.96 -7.18
N PHE A 83 7.30 2.37 -6.06
CA PHE A 83 6.02 1.82 -5.61
C PHE A 83 4.86 2.19 -6.54
N PHE A 84 4.82 3.44 -7.01
CA PHE A 84 3.85 3.88 -8.01
C PHE A 84 3.98 3.09 -9.33
N LEU A 85 5.21 2.90 -9.82
CA LEU A 85 5.48 2.12 -11.03
C LEU A 85 5.09 0.65 -10.85
N PHE A 86 5.30 0.07 -9.67
CA PHE A 86 4.86 -1.28 -9.35
C PHE A 86 3.32 -1.42 -9.45
N ILE A 87 2.56 -0.46 -8.92
CA ILE A 87 1.09 -0.45 -9.04
C ILE A 87 0.67 -0.32 -10.50
N LEU A 88 1.27 0.61 -11.24
CA LEU A 88 1.00 0.81 -12.66
C LEU A 88 1.25 -0.48 -13.46
N LEU A 89 2.38 -1.15 -13.23
CA LEU A 89 2.72 -2.42 -13.87
C LEU A 89 1.77 -3.53 -13.48
N THR A 90 1.37 -3.61 -12.22
CA THR A 90 0.41 -4.63 -11.76
C THR A 90 -0.94 -4.46 -12.47
N ILE A 91 -1.47 -3.24 -12.53
CA ILE A 91 -2.76 -2.96 -13.18
C ILE A 91 -2.69 -3.25 -14.68
N THR A 92 -1.68 -2.73 -15.35
CA THR A 92 -1.50 -2.94 -16.80
C THR A 92 -1.18 -4.40 -17.13
N GLY A 93 -0.44 -5.10 -16.27
CA GLY A 93 -0.12 -6.52 -16.44
C GLY A 93 -1.35 -7.43 -16.28
N ILE A 94 -2.18 -7.18 -15.27
CA ILE A 94 -3.46 -7.90 -15.08
C ILE A 94 -4.36 -7.69 -16.30
N PHE A 95 -4.44 -6.46 -16.82
CA PHE A 95 -5.20 -6.17 -18.04
C PHE A 95 -4.70 -6.99 -19.24
N LEU A 96 -3.38 -7.02 -19.48
CA LEU A 96 -2.78 -7.78 -20.58
C LEU A 96 -2.98 -9.30 -20.41
N MET A 97 -2.99 -9.80 -19.17
CA MET A 97 -3.18 -11.22 -18.87
C MET A 97 -4.54 -11.75 -19.33
N PHE A 98 -5.58 -10.92 -19.39
CA PHE A 98 -6.89 -11.32 -19.91
C PHE A 98 -6.91 -11.56 -21.42
N TYR A 99 -5.98 -10.95 -22.17
CA TYR A 99 -5.93 -11.01 -23.63
C TYR A 99 -4.76 -11.83 -24.18
N TYR A 100 -3.85 -12.31 -23.31
CA TYR A 100 -2.65 -13.03 -23.72
C TYR A 100 -2.72 -14.52 -23.35
N ARG A 101 -2.53 -15.41 -24.33
CA ARG A 101 -2.37 -16.86 -24.08
C ARG A 101 -0.90 -17.27 -24.21
N PRO A 102 -0.30 -17.86 -23.16
CA PRO A 102 1.11 -18.26 -23.15
C PRO A 102 1.33 -19.58 -23.92
N THR A 103 1.01 -19.61 -25.21
CA THR A 103 1.24 -20.77 -26.09
C THR A 103 1.98 -20.34 -27.35
N SER A 104 3.00 -21.09 -27.75
CA SER A 104 3.90 -20.71 -28.87
C SER A 104 3.20 -20.32 -30.18
N PRO A 105 2.18 -21.04 -30.70
CA PRO A 105 1.54 -20.65 -31.95
C PRO A 105 0.62 -19.43 -31.81
N GLN A 106 0.10 -19.18 -30.61
CA GLN A 106 -0.97 -18.23 -30.38
C GLN A 106 -0.48 -16.88 -29.84
N ALA A 107 0.67 -16.86 -29.15
CA ALA A 107 1.20 -15.67 -28.49
C ALA A 107 1.38 -14.48 -29.46
N TYR A 108 1.91 -14.71 -30.66
CA TYR A 108 2.09 -13.65 -31.65
C TYR A 108 0.76 -13.13 -32.22
N ILE A 109 -0.21 -14.02 -32.41
CA ILE A 109 -1.54 -13.67 -32.94
C ILE A 109 -2.30 -12.85 -31.90
N ASP A 110 -2.23 -13.24 -30.63
CA ASP A 110 -2.89 -12.54 -29.52
C ASP A 110 -2.35 -11.10 -29.38
N ILE A 111 -1.05 -10.87 -29.63
CA ILE A 111 -0.45 -9.53 -29.61
C ILE A 111 -0.90 -8.66 -30.79
N GLN A 112 -1.10 -9.25 -31.96
CA GLN A 112 -1.69 -8.53 -33.10
C GLN A 112 -3.15 -8.18 -32.82
N ALA A 113 -3.94 -9.13 -32.33
CA ALA A 113 -5.34 -8.91 -31.95
C ALA A 113 -5.47 -7.85 -30.85
N LEU A 114 -4.55 -7.82 -29.88
CA LEU A 114 -4.51 -6.77 -28.85
C LEU A 114 -4.26 -5.38 -29.46
N ALA A 115 -3.51 -5.29 -30.57
CA ALA A 115 -3.22 -4.02 -31.23
C ALA A 115 -4.39 -3.51 -32.09
N THR A 116 -5.19 -4.42 -32.67
CA THR A 116 -6.26 -4.06 -33.62
C THR A 116 -7.66 -4.12 -33.03
N ASP A 117 -7.94 -5.11 -32.17
CA ASP A 117 -9.30 -5.46 -31.77
C ASP A 117 -9.66 -4.90 -30.39
N VAL A 118 -8.66 -4.58 -29.56
CA VAL A 118 -8.84 -4.08 -28.19
C VAL A 118 -8.66 -2.56 -28.14
N PRO A 119 -9.66 -1.78 -27.71
CA PRO A 119 -9.51 -0.34 -27.56
C PRO A 119 -8.44 -0.03 -26.52
N PHE A 120 -7.49 0.84 -26.88
CA PHE A 120 -6.30 1.17 -26.09
C PHE A 120 -5.34 0.00 -25.79
N GLY A 121 -5.49 -1.17 -26.41
CA GLY A 121 -4.63 -2.33 -26.15
C GLY A 121 -3.14 -2.06 -26.42
N GLN A 122 -2.85 -1.40 -27.54
CA GLN A 122 -1.48 -0.97 -27.89
C GLN A 122 -0.92 0.06 -26.88
N LEU A 123 -1.75 0.99 -26.41
CA LEU A 123 -1.36 1.98 -25.40
C LEU A 123 -0.98 1.29 -24.09
N VAL A 124 -1.83 0.39 -23.58
CA VAL A 124 -1.58 -0.33 -22.32
C VAL A 124 -0.32 -1.21 -22.43
N ARG A 125 -0.12 -1.90 -23.56
CA ARG A 125 1.10 -2.67 -23.81
C ARG A 125 2.35 -1.80 -23.79
N ASN A 126 2.32 -0.65 -24.45
CA ASN A 126 3.44 0.29 -24.45
C ASN A 126 3.68 0.87 -23.04
N MET A 127 2.63 1.24 -22.31
CA MET A 127 2.74 1.68 -20.92
C MET A 127 3.38 0.62 -20.03
N HIS A 128 3.01 -0.65 -20.19
CA HIS A 128 3.59 -1.74 -19.41
C HIS A 128 5.08 -1.92 -19.74
N ARG A 129 5.45 -1.92 -21.04
CA ARG A 129 6.85 -2.05 -21.48
C ARG A 129 7.73 -0.88 -21.01
N TRP A 130 7.31 0.35 -21.24
CA TRP A 130 8.04 1.55 -20.78
C TRP A 130 8.05 1.65 -19.26
N GLY A 131 6.96 1.27 -18.60
CA GLY A 131 6.86 1.20 -17.15
C GLY A 131 7.86 0.21 -16.55
N ALA A 132 8.10 -0.93 -17.19
CA ALA A 132 9.06 -1.93 -16.73
C ALA A 132 10.49 -1.39 -16.78
N HIS A 133 10.87 -0.75 -17.90
CA HIS A 133 12.18 -0.10 -18.03
C HIS A 133 12.36 1.04 -17.02
N ALA A 134 11.34 1.87 -16.83
CA ALA A 134 11.35 2.93 -15.82
C ALA A 134 11.48 2.35 -14.41
N MET A 135 10.82 1.25 -14.09
CA MET A 135 10.90 0.62 -12.77
C MET A 135 12.31 0.12 -12.47
N VAL A 136 12.96 -0.58 -13.42
CA VAL A 136 14.35 -1.03 -13.27
C VAL A 136 15.28 0.16 -13.03
N LEU A 137 15.15 1.23 -13.81
CA LEU A 137 15.98 2.44 -13.66
C LEU A 137 15.75 3.11 -12.30
N VAL A 138 14.50 3.32 -11.89
CA VAL A 138 14.16 4.00 -10.63
C VAL A 138 14.60 3.18 -9.42
N VAL A 139 14.40 1.85 -9.43
CA VAL A 139 14.87 0.97 -8.35
C VAL A 139 16.39 0.96 -8.28
N PHE A 140 17.09 0.92 -9.43
CA PHE A 140 18.55 1.01 -9.46
C PHE A 140 19.05 2.32 -8.86
N LEU A 141 18.49 3.45 -9.27
CA LEU A 141 18.82 4.77 -8.71
C LEU A 141 18.48 4.87 -7.22
N HIS A 142 17.37 4.27 -6.78
CA HIS A 142 17.00 4.20 -5.38
C HIS A 142 18.06 3.45 -4.56
N MET A 143 18.51 2.29 -5.04
CA MET A 143 19.55 1.50 -4.39
C MET A 143 20.89 2.23 -4.35
N ALA A 144 21.30 2.85 -5.46
CA ALA A 144 22.51 3.67 -5.53
C ALA A 144 22.46 4.80 -4.49
N ARG A 145 21.32 5.51 -4.38
CA ARG A 145 21.15 6.58 -3.40
C ARG A 145 21.23 6.08 -1.95
N VAL A 146 20.61 4.93 -1.64
CA VAL A 146 20.68 4.33 -0.29
C VAL A 146 22.12 3.94 0.06
N PHE A 147 22.88 3.47 -0.92
CA PHE A 147 24.30 3.18 -0.79
C PHE A 147 25.14 4.45 -0.54
N TYR A 148 25.02 5.47 -1.41
CA TYR A 148 25.79 6.70 -1.27
C TYR A 148 25.51 7.48 0.01
N HIS A 149 24.26 7.47 0.50
CA HIS A 149 23.90 8.10 1.77
C HIS A 149 24.24 7.24 3.01
N GLY A 150 24.81 6.04 2.84
CA GLY A 150 25.15 5.15 3.94
C GLY A 150 23.95 4.68 4.75
N ALA A 151 22.75 4.68 4.17
CA ALA A 151 21.50 4.38 4.86
C ALA A 151 21.30 2.88 5.16
N TYR A 152 22.20 2.03 4.67
CA TYR A 152 22.28 0.59 4.97
C TYR A 152 22.94 0.28 6.32
N LYS A 153 23.57 1.26 6.98
CA LYS A 153 24.22 1.08 8.29
C LYS A 153 23.19 0.76 9.40
N PRO A 154 23.63 0.19 10.55
CA PRO A 154 22.75 -0.08 11.69
C PRO A 154 21.97 1.18 12.09
N PRO A 155 20.67 1.10 12.43
CA PRO A 155 19.83 -0.08 12.69
C PRO A 155 18.97 -0.55 11.49
N ARG A 156 19.35 -0.24 10.23
CA ARG A 156 18.50 -0.45 9.04
C ARG A 156 19.00 -1.55 8.10
N GLU A 157 19.89 -2.40 8.58
CA GLU A 157 20.52 -3.48 7.81
C GLU A 157 19.50 -4.48 7.23
N PHE A 158 18.45 -4.81 7.98
CA PHE A 158 17.38 -5.68 7.50
C PHE A 158 16.68 -5.11 6.26
N ASN A 159 16.37 -3.81 6.27
CA ASN A 159 15.73 -3.14 5.14
C ASN A 159 16.62 -3.13 3.90
N TRP A 160 17.95 -3.08 4.08
CA TRP A 160 18.90 -3.16 2.98
C TRP A 160 18.89 -4.53 2.31
N VAL A 161 18.88 -5.61 3.09
CA VAL A 161 18.78 -6.99 2.57
C VAL A 161 17.48 -7.17 1.79
N VAL A 162 16.36 -6.70 2.34
CA VAL A 162 15.06 -6.70 1.64
C VAL A 162 15.14 -5.92 0.33
N GLY A 163 15.79 -4.75 0.33
CA GLY A 163 16.00 -3.95 -0.88
C GLY A 163 16.78 -4.69 -1.97
N ILE A 164 17.84 -5.43 -1.61
CA ILE A 164 18.61 -6.25 -2.56
C ILE A 164 17.74 -7.36 -3.15
N ILE A 165 16.97 -8.07 -2.31
CA ILE A 165 16.07 -9.14 -2.77
C ILE A 165 15.04 -8.56 -3.76
N LEU A 166 14.44 -7.41 -3.44
CA LEU A 166 13.49 -6.74 -4.32
C LEU A 166 14.11 -6.28 -5.64
N LEU A 167 15.36 -5.81 -5.63
CA LEU A 167 16.10 -5.49 -6.85
C LEU A 167 16.27 -6.73 -7.74
N LEU A 168 16.71 -7.86 -7.16
CA LEU A 168 16.88 -9.11 -7.90
C LEU A 168 15.55 -9.61 -8.48
N LEU A 169 14.47 -9.55 -7.69
CA LEU A 169 13.13 -9.90 -8.18
C LEU A 169 12.70 -8.98 -9.32
N THR A 170 12.93 -7.67 -9.22
CA THR A 170 12.58 -6.71 -10.28
C THR A 170 13.31 -7.03 -11.58
N LEU A 171 14.61 -7.37 -11.50
CA LEU A 171 15.40 -7.78 -12.67
C LEU A 171 14.90 -9.09 -13.27
N LEU A 172 14.58 -10.09 -12.42
CA LEU A 172 14.04 -11.36 -12.86
C LEU A 172 12.70 -11.17 -13.58
N LEU A 173 11.77 -10.43 -12.98
CA LEU A 173 10.45 -10.15 -13.58
C LEU A 173 10.58 -9.39 -14.90
N SER A 174 11.49 -8.41 -14.97
CA SER A 174 11.77 -7.68 -16.20
C SER A 174 12.34 -8.59 -17.29
N PHE A 175 13.22 -9.53 -16.94
CA PHE A 175 13.79 -10.49 -17.89
C PHE A 175 12.73 -11.49 -18.37
N THR A 176 11.98 -12.11 -17.47
CA THR A 176 10.93 -13.07 -17.86
C THR A 176 9.84 -12.41 -18.68
N GLY A 177 9.45 -11.18 -18.35
CA GLY A 177 8.46 -10.43 -19.11
C GLY A 177 8.91 -10.07 -20.53
N TYR A 178 10.21 -9.85 -20.74
CA TYR A 178 10.76 -9.60 -22.08
C TYR A 178 10.66 -10.81 -23.01
N LEU A 179 10.64 -12.03 -22.46
CA LEU A 179 10.51 -13.26 -23.23
C LEU A 179 9.08 -13.52 -23.73
N LEU A 180 8.09 -12.80 -23.21
CA LEU A 180 6.71 -12.87 -23.70
C LEU A 180 6.54 -11.82 -24.80
N PRO A 181 6.33 -12.22 -26.08
CA PRO A 181 6.06 -11.27 -27.16
C PRO A 181 4.76 -10.49 -26.91
#